data_AF-A0A242VWC5-F1
#
_entry.id   AF-A0A242VWC5-F1
#
_cell.length_a   1.000
_cell.length_b   1.000
_cell.length_c   1.000
_cell.angle_alpha   90.00
_cell.angle_beta   90.00
_cell.angle_gamma   90.00
#
_symmetry.space_group_name_H-M   'P 1'
#
loop_
_entity.id
_entity.type
_entity.pdbx_description
1 polymer ?
#
loop_
_entity_poly.entity_id
_entity_poly.type
_entity_poly.pdbx_seq_one_letter_code
_entity_poly.pdbx_strand_id
1 'polypeptide(L)'
;MKMIKEWQSTFTIAELCSIFNISRATYYRWKKHEKTVTNHAEKNVIEICQHHKYRYGYRRVTACLRDQFNIVMNHKKVLRIMRKYNVLSRVRKKKKIFVLGHEPVVAKNRIQRRFKATKPNEKWF
;
A
#
# COMPACT_ATOMS: atom_id res chain seq x y z
N MET A 1 29.44 -0.63 10.22
CA MET A 1 29.43 0.83 9.97
C MET A 1 28.53 1.64 10.90
N LYS A 2 27.48 1.06 11.51
CA LYS A 2 26.74 1.73 12.60
C LYS A 2 27.65 2.21 13.75
N MET A 3 28.61 1.40 14.17
CA MET A 3 29.60 1.78 15.20
C MET A 3 30.43 3.02 14.84
N ILE A 4 30.92 3.15 13.61
CA ILE A 4 31.64 4.36 13.14
C ILE A 4 30.74 5.60 13.24
N LYS A 5 29.43 5.45 12.98
CA LYS A 5 28.46 6.54 13.07
C LYS A 5 28.12 6.91 14.52
N GLU A 6 28.11 5.96 15.43
CA GLU A 6 27.89 6.20 16.87
C GLU A 6 29.08 6.96 17.49
N TRP A 7 30.31 6.67 17.05
CA TRP A 7 31.53 7.21 17.68
C TRP A 7 32.14 8.40 16.93
N GLN A 8 31.51 8.86 15.85
CA GLN A 8 31.98 10.01 15.04
C GLN A 8 31.97 11.35 15.81
N SER A 9 31.28 11.43 16.95
CA SER A 9 31.25 12.61 17.83
C SER A 9 32.53 12.77 18.65
N THR A 10 33.24 11.66 18.87
CA THR A 10 34.37 11.59 19.80
C THR A 10 35.69 11.40 19.07
N PHE A 11 35.67 10.75 17.90
CA PHE A 11 36.85 10.46 17.08
C PHE A 11 36.66 10.89 15.64
N THR A 12 37.76 11.14 14.93
CA THR A 12 37.67 11.45 13.51
C THR A 12 37.28 10.20 12.71
N ILE A 13 36.55 10.38 11.62
CA ILE A 13 36.18 9.29 10.69
C ILE A 13 37.43 8.59 10.15
N ALA A 14 38.55 9.32 10.06
CA ALA A 14 39.86 8.81 9.68
C ALA A 14 40.35 7.69 10.59
N GLU A 15 40.42 7.99 11.89
CA GLU A 15 40.92 7.10 12.93
C GLU A 15 40.01 5.88 13.03
N LEU A 16 38.69 6.10 13.06
CA LEU A 16 37.72 5.02 13.09
C LEU A 16 37.86 4.10 11.86
N CYS A 17 37.98 4.66 10.65
CA CYS A 17 38.21 3.86 9.45
C CYS A 17 39.52 3.08 9.51
N SER A 18 40.58 3.66 10.08
CA SER A 18 41.87 2.99 10.29
C SER A 18 41.77 1.84 11.29
N ILE A 19 41.11 2.05 12.44
CA ILE A 19 40.91 1.05 13.49
C ILE A 19 40.10 -0.14 12.98
N PHE A 20 39.04 0.13 12.23
CA PHE A 20 38.19 -0.93 11.65
C PHE A 20 38.75 -1.51 10.35
N ASN A 21 39.91 -1.05 9.87
CA ASN A 21 40.55 -1.46 8.63
C ASN A 21 39.64 -1.36 7.40
N ILE A 22 38.90 -0.25 7.28
CA ILE A 22 37.94 0.03 6.20
C ILE A 22 38.38 1.30 5.47
N SER A 23 38.29 1.32 4.13
CA SER A 23 38.56 2.56 3.39
C SER A 23 37.53 3.66 3.71
N ARG A 24 37.98 4.93 3.81
CA ARG A 24 37.10 6.10 3.94
C ARG A 24 36.01 6.12 2.84
N ALA A 25 36.36 5.73 1.62
CA ALA A 25 35.43 5.66 0.50
C ALA A 25 34.28 4.66 0.76
N THR A 26 34.58 3.51 1.38
CA THR A 26 33.56 2.52 1.76
C THR A 26 32.59 3.11 2.78
N TYR A 27 33.09 3.83 3.79
CA TYR A 27 32.25 4.51 4.78
C TYR A 27 31.32 5.55 4.15
N TYR A 28 31.86 6.45 3.31
CA TYR A 28 31.03 7.48 2.66
C TYR A 28 30.03 6.89 1.65
N ARG A 29 30.39 5.80 0.95
CA ARG A 29 29.46 5.07 0.09
C ARG A 29 28.28 4.51 0.87
N TRP A 30 28.54 3.88 2.01
CA TRP A 30 27.50 3.39 2.91
C TRP A 30 26.66 4.52 3.51
N LYS A 31 27.28 5.60 3.97
CA LYS A 31 26.60 6.78 4.52
C LYS A 31 25.66 7.42 3.50
N LYS A 32 26.06 7.46 2.22
CA LYS A 32 25.23 7.92 1.11
C LYS A 32 24.00 7.01 0.92
N HIS A 33 24.19 5.69 0.96
CA HIS A 33 23.09 4.73 0.88
C HIS A 33 22.12 4.83 2.07
N GLU A 34 22.61 5.09 3.28
CA GLU A 34 21.76 5.24 4.47
C GLU A 34 20.82 6.46 4.39
N LYS A 35 21.30 7.59 3.83
CA LYS A 35 20.48 8.80 3.65
C LYS A 35 19.41 8.68 2.57
N THR A 36 19.59 7.82 1.56
CA THR A 36 18.59 7.64 0.49
C THR A 36 17.34 6.86 0.90
N VAL A 37 17.25 6.39 2.16
CA VAL A 37 16.19 5.45 2.61
C VAL A 37 14.85 6.14 2.91
N THR A 38 14.78 7.48 2.91
CA THR A 38 13.51 8.22 2.96
C THR A 38 13.31 9.01 1.67
N ASN A 39 13.15 8.29 0.56
CA ASN A 39 12.65 8.89 -0.67
C ASN A 39 11.34 9.63 -0.34
N HIS A 40 11.24 10.93 -0.63
CA HIS A 40 10.00 11.70 -0.45
C HIS A 40 8.79 10.96 -1.07
N ALA A 41 9.03 10.26 -2.18
CA ALA A 41 8.03 9.44 -2.85
C ALA A 41 7.54 8.24 -2.01
N GLU A 42 8.39 7.65 -1.15
CA GLU A 42 8.00 6.58 -0.23
C GLU A 42 7.10 7.12 0.90
N LYS A 43 7.37 8.33 1.39
CA LYS A 43 6.51 9.00 2.37
C LYS A 43 5.11 9.25 1.79
N ASN A 44 5.01 9.77 0.57
CA ASN A 44 3.71 10.02 -0.07
C ASN A 44 2.90 8.72 -0.25
N VAL A 45 3.57 7.60 -0.59
CA VAL A 45 2.91 6.27 -0.65
C VAL A 45 2.31 5.90 0.70
N ILE A 46 3.08 6.05 1.78
CA ILE A 46 2.65 5.69 3.14
C ILE A 46 1.49 6.59 3.59
N GLU A 47 1.59 7.89 3.32
CA GLU A 47 0.57 8.88 3.66
C GLU A 47 -0.78 8.59 3.00
N ILE A 48 -0.78 8.30 1.69
CA ILE A 48 -2.00 7.88 0.97
C ILE A 48 -2.57 6.61 1.58
N CYS A 49 -1.73 5.63 1.92
CA CYS A 49 -2.19 4.39 2.55
C CYS A 49 -2.86 4.67 3.91
N GLN A 50 -2.26 5.53 4.74
CA GLN A 50 -2.78 5.91 6.05
C GLN A 50 -4.09 6.69 5.94
N HIS A 51 -4.13 7.70 5.07
CA HIS A 51 -5.31 8.53 4.81
C HIS A 51 -6.53 7.67 4.44
N HIS A 52 -6.34 6.66 3.58
CA HIS A 52 -7.40 5.74 3.17
C HIS A 52 -7.61 4.55 4.12
N LYS A 53 -7.03 4.59 5.34
CA LYS A 53 -7.11 3.53 6.35
C LYS A 53 -6.70 2.16 5.81
N TYR A 54 -5.69 2.14 4.95
CA TYR A 54 -5.15 0.97 4.26
C TYR A 54 -6.18 0.22 3.41
N ARG A 55 -7.24 0.87 2.93
CA ARG A 55 -8.25 0.21 2.07
C ARG A 55 -7.85 0.14 0.60
N TYR A 56 -6.86 0.94 0.21
CA TYR A 56 -6.43 1.03 -1.17
C TYR A 56 -5.28 0.05 -1.41
N GLY A 57 -5.43 -0.76 -2.47
CA GLY A 57 -4.34 -1.56 -3.02
C GLY A 57 -3.37 -0.72 -3.84
N TYR A 58 -2.20 -1.29 -4.14
CA TYR A 58 -1.10 -0.59 -4.82
C TYR A 58 -1.52 0.06 -6.15
N ARG A 59 -2.48 -0.52 -6.89
CA ARG A 59 -3.02 0.08 -8.13
C ARG A 59 -3.75 1.40 -7.86
N ARG A 60 -4.61 1.43 -6.83
CA ARG A 60 -5.32 2.66 -6.42
C ARG A 60 -4.36 3.69 -5.85
N VAL A 61 -3.39 3.26 -5.03
CA VAL A 61 -2.34 4.15 -4.51
C VAL A 61 -1.52 4.76 -5.66
N THR A 62 -1.21 3.98 -6.71
CA THR A 62 -0.51 4.48 -7.91
C THR A 62 -1.34 5.54 -8.64
N ALA A 63 -2.66 5.35 -8.74
CA ALA A 63 -3.56 6.34 -9.33
C ALA A 63 -3.62 7.63 -8.47
N CYS A 64 -3.78 7.51 -7.15
CA CYS A 64 -3.77 8.66 -6.23
C CYS A 64 -2.45 9.44 -6.28
N LEU A 65 -1.31 8.75 -6.38
CA LEU A 65 -0.01 9.41 -6.54
C LEU A 65 0.06 10.29 -7.78
N ARG A 66 -0.50 9.80 -8.89
CA ARG A 66 -0.55 10.55 -10.15
C ARG A 66 -1.51 11.72 -10.06
N ASP A 67 -2.68 11.52 -9.48
CA ASP A 67 -3.76 12.51 -9.43
C ASP A 67 -3.46 13.64 -8.44
N GLN A 68 -3.01 13.31 -7.22
CA GLN A 68 -2.84 14.27 -6.13
C GLN A 68 -1.47 14.95 -6.12
N PHE A 69 -0.43 14.24 -6.53
CA PHE A 69 0.96 14.71 -6.40
C PHE A 69 1.66 14.85 -7.75
N ASN A 70 0.99 14.55 -8.86
CA ASN A 70 1.57 14.48 -10.21
C ASN A 70 2.81 13.57 -10.30
N ILE A 71 2.90 12.56 -9.42
CA ILE A 71 4.04 11.64 -9.36
C ILE A 71 3.75 10.42 -10.23
N VAL A 72 4.51 10.29 -11.32
CA VAL A 72 4.49 9.08 -12.16
C VAL A 72 5.43 8.03 -11.57
N MET A 73 4.84 7.03 -10.91
CA MET A 73 5.59 5.88 -10.38
C MET A 73 5.10 4.57 -10.98
N ASN A 74 6.03 3.67 -11.30
CA ASN A 74 5.67 2.31 -11.71
C ASN A 74 4.92 1.60 -10.56
N HIS A 75 3.77 1.00 -10.85
CA HIS A 75 2.95 0.25 -9.90
C HIS A 75 3.72 -0.87 -9.19
N LYS A 76 4.74 -1.48 -9.83
CA LYS A 76 5.63 -2.47 -9.20
C LYS A 76 6.52 -1.85 -8.11
N LYS A 77 6.97 -0.61 -8.31
CA LYS A 77 7.74 0.14 -7.31
C LYS A 77 6.84 0.50 -6.12
N VAL A 78 5.62 0.97 -6.38
CA VAL A 78 4.62 1.22 -5.32
C VAL A 78 4.36 -0.06 -4.50
N LEU A 79 4.17 -1.20 -5.17
CA LEU A 79 4.00 -2.49 -4.49
C LEU A 79 5.21 -2.88 -3.63
N ARG A 80 6.44 -2.69 -4.13
CA ARG A 80 7.67 -2.93 -3.35
C ARG A 80 7.74 -2.05 -2.11
N ILE A 81 7.38 -0.77 -2.22
CA ILE A 81 7.35 0.17 -1.10
C ILE A 81 6.29 -0.28 -0.08
N MET A 82 5.08 -0.60 -0.53
CA MET A 82 4.02 -1.05 0.37
C MET A 82 4.41 -2.33 1.13
N ARG A 83 5.13 -3.26 0.49
CA ARG A 83 5.69 -4.46 1.14
C ARG A 83 6.79 -4.12 2.13
N LYS A 84 7.75 -3.26 1.74
CA LYS A 84 8.87 -2.81 2.58
C LYS A 84 8.38 -2.23 3.92
N TYR A 85 7.29 -1.47 3.90
CA TYR A 85 6.72 -0.82 5.09
C TYR A 85 5.51 -1.55 5.68
N ASN A 86 5.17 -2.75 5.17
CA ASN A 86 4.03 -3.54 5.61
C ASN A 86 2.68 -2.76 5.62
N VAL A 87 2.48 -1.89 4.63
CA VAL A 87 1.27 -1.06 4.46
C VAL A 87 0.35 -1.57 3.35
N LEU A 88 0.29 -2.90 3.18
CA LEU A 88 -0.58 -3.52 2.20
C LEU A 88 -2.07 -3.28 2.49
N SER A 89 -2.89 -3.40 1.44
CA SER A 89 -4.33 -3.20 1.55
C SER A 89 -4.95 -4.19 2.53
N ARG A 90 -5.69 -3.67 3.50
CA ARG A 90 -6.48 -4.45 4.45
C ARG A 90 -7.77 -4.91 3.77
N VAL A 91 -7.99 -6.22 3.77
CA VAL A 91 -9.24 -6.80 3.30
C VAL A 91 -10.35 -6.45 4.29
N ARG A 92 -11.48 -5.94 3.79
CA ARG A 92 -12.66 -5.72 4.63
C ARG A 92 -13.14 -7.08 5.15
N LYS A 93 -13.21 -7.25 6.47
CA LYS A 93 -13.84 -8.44 7.06
C LYS A 93 -15.27 -8.54 6.53
N LYS A 94 -15.66 -9.71 6.00
CA LYS A 94 -17.04 -9.99 5.59
C LYS A 94 -17.93 -9.80 6.82
N LYS A 95 -18.97 -8.97 6.71
CA LYS A 95 -19.95 -8.80 7.78
C LYS A 95 -20.68 -10.15 7.95
N LYS A 96 -20.73 -10.69 9.17
CA LYS A 96 -21.61 -11.82 9.47
C LYS A 96 -23.05 -11.33 9.28
N ILE A 97 -23.79 -11.99 8.41
CA ILE A 97 -25.22 -11.78 8.25
C ILE A 97 -25.88 -12.71 9.25
N PHE A 98 -26.49 -12.14 10.29
CA PHE A 98 -27.36 -12.92 11.19
C PHE A 98 -28.72 -13.00 10.51
N VAL A 99 -29.11 -14.20 10.10
CA VAL A 99 -30.46 -14.46 9.57
C VAL A 99 -31.38 -14.46 10.78
N LEU A 100 -32.21 -13.43 10.94
CA LEU A 100 -33.15 -13.30 12.04
C LEU A 100 -34.31 -14.28 11.82
N GLY A 101 -34.17 -15.51 12.33
CA GLY A 101 -35.25 -16.44 12.70
C GLY A 101 -36.24 -16.92 11.62
N HIS A 102 -36.29 -16.29 10.46
CA HIS A 102 -37.18 -16.63 9.37
C HIS A 102 -36.36 -17.29 8.28
N GLU A 103 -36.80 -18.47 7.84
CA GLU A 103 -36.28 -19.05 6.62
C GLU A 103 -36.44 -18.01 5.49
N PRO A 104 -35.42 -17.82 4.64
CA PRO A 104 -35.56 -16.92 3.50
C PRO A 104 -36.73 -17.45 2.64
N VAL A 105 -37.86 -16.75 2.68
CA VAL A 105 -38.99 -17.05 1.80
C VAL A 105 -38.54 -16.72 0.39
N VAL A 106 -38.10 -17.72 -0.34
CA VAL A 106 -37.78 -17.58 -1.76
C VAL A 106 -39.10 -17.33 -2.49
N ALA A 107 -39.32 -16.08 -2.90
CA ALA A 107 -40.47 -15.74 -3.72
C ALA A 107 -40.45 -16.61 -4.98
N LYS A 108 -41.59 -17.25 -5.29
CA LYS A 108 -41.72 -18.08 -6.48
C LYS A 108 -41.40 -17.25 -7.72
N ASN A 109 -40.58 -17.78 -8.62
CA ASN A 109 -40.27 -17.13 -9.89
C ASN A 109 -41.53 -17.06 -10.76
N ARG A 110 -42.23 -15.91 -10.75
CA ARG A 110 -43.46 -15.68 -11.51
C ARG A 110 -43.24 -15.60 -13.03
N ILE A 111 -42.00 -15.31 -13.47
CA ILE A 111 -41.66 -15.02 -14.87
C ILE A 111 -41.27 -16.27 -15.63
N GLN A 112 -40.60 -17.21 -14.94
CA GLN A 112 -40.01 -18.41 -15.55
C GLN A 112 -39.21 -18.09 -16.83
N ARG A 113 -38.41 -17.02 -16.80
CA ARG A 113 -37.61 -16.50 -17.95
C ARG A 113 -38.41 -16.01 -19.17
N ARG A 114 -39.72 -15.86 -19.07
CA ARG A 114 -40.56 -15.24 -20.11
C ARG A 114 -40.51 -13.72 -20.00
N PHE A 115 -39.49 -13.06 -20.55
CA PHE A 115 -39.31 -11.60 -20.45
C PHE A 115 -40.07 -10.77 -21.50
N LYS A 116 -40.49 -11.38 -22.62
CA LYS A 116 -41.24 -10.69 -23.68
C LYS A 116 -42.73 -10.57 -23.33
N ALA A 117 -43.32 -9.39 -23.43
CA ALA A 117 -44.76 -9.14 -23.30
C ALA A 117 -45.30 -8.61 -24.63
N THR A 118 -46.57 -8.90 -24.92
CA THR A 118 -47.23 -8.48 -26.17
C THR A 118 -47.84 -7.09 -26.02
N LYS A 119 -48.26 -6.74 -24.80
CA LYS A 119 -48.81 -5.41 -24.46
C LYS A 119 -48.17 -4.86 -23.18
N PRO A 120 -48.21 -3.53 -22.97
CA PRO A 120 -47.87 -2.93 -21.70
C PRO A 120 -48.68 -3.56 -20.55
N ASN A 121 -48.11 -3.61 -19.34
CA ASN A 121 -48.77 -4.08 -18.12
C ASN A 121 -49.20 -5.56 -18.08
N GLU A 122 -48.67 -6.43 -18.94
CA GLU A 122 -48.97 -7.88 -18.88
C GLU A 122 -48.10 -8.65 -17.86
N LYS A 123 -46.97 -8.07 -17.45
CA LYS A 123 -45.98 -8.75 -16.61
C LYS A 123 -45.53 -7.85 -15.47
N TRP A 124 -45.81 -8.29 -14.24
CA TRP A 124 -45.48 -7.62 -12.99
C TRP A 124 -44.90 -8.66 -12.02
N PHE A 125 -43.85 -8.31 -11.28
CA PHE A 125 -43.07 -9.25 -10.48
C PHE A 125 -42.97 -8.78 -9.04
#